data_AF-A0A395D1D8-F1
#
_entry.id   AF-A0A395D1D8-F1
#
_cell.length_a   1.000
_cell.length_b   1.000
_cell.length_c   1.000
_cell.angle_alpha   90.00
_cell.angle_beta   90.00
_cell.angle_gamma   90.00
#
_symmetry.space_group_name_H-M   'P 1'
#
loop_
_entity.id
_entity.type
_entity.pdbx_description
1 polymer ?
#
loop_
_entity_poly.entity_id
_entity_poly.type
_entity_poly.pdbx_seq_one_letter_code
_entity_poly.pdbx_strand_id
1 'polypeptide(L)'
;MGRQRTASGQAVGGAMSKSANKDASRLQGLDAAAHRSFRSWSERREPMASFDLDEPITLLAADPRWPARFQEEAARLRRLLPSDLAPEIQHIGSTAVPGLDSKPVIDLMVGLGEPARIAEIVAYLEQLGYESFGEAGVPGRWALRRRDGSQHYNIAVIAFDGERWRLNLAIRDFLRANAEAARTYALAKWRIVDGGADTLLAYSDAKQAIIETIAEQARHFKK
;
A
#
# COMPACT_ATOMS: atom_id res chain seq x y z
N MET A 1 -40.94 -38.89 29.60
CA MET A 1 -39.60 -39.02 28.99
C MET A 1 -39.39 -37.87 28.01
N GLY A 2 -38.58 -36.87 28.36
CA GLY A 2 -38.25 -35.75 27.47
C GLY A 2 -37.14 -34.92 28.11
N ARG A 3 -35.92 -35.11 27.63
CA ARG A 3 -34.66 -34.71 28.27
C ARG A 3 -34.44 -33.20 28.23
N GLN A 4 -33.93 -32.66 29.34
CA GLN A 4 -33.16 -31.42 29.40
C GLN A 4 -31.96 -31.50 28.44
N ARG A 5 -31.66 -30.42 27.72
CA ARG A 5 -30.35 -30.18 27.11
C ARG A 5 -29.88 -28.77 27.46
N THR A 6 -28.87 -28.74 28.31
CA THR A 6 -27.89 -27.66 28.49
C THR A 6 -26.94 -27.63 27.30
N ALA A 7 -26.56 -26.44 26.83
CA ALA A 7 -25.29 -26.18 26.12
C ALA A 7 -25.04 -24.66 26.22
N SER A 8 -24.21 -24.20 27.17
CA SER A 8 -22.74 -24.08 27.09
C SER A 8 -22.29 -23.06 26.03
N GLY A 9 -21.84 -21.90 26.52
CA GLY A 9 -21.30 -20.81 25.72
C GLY A 9 -20.04 -21.21 24.97
N GLN A 10 -19.90 -20.62 23.78
CA GLN A 10 -18.65 -20.57 23.05
C GLN A 10 -18.12 -19.13 23.11
N ALA A 11 -17.00 -18.98 23.80
CA ALA A 11 -16.16 -17.80 23.70
C ALA A 11 -15.57 -17.74 22.29
N VAL A 12 -15.81 -16.62 21.60
CA VAL A 12 -15.17 -16.32 20.31
C VAL A 12 -13.77 -15.82 20.61
N GLY A 13 -12.81 -16.75 20.71
CA GLY A 13 -11.39 -16.44 20.70
C GLY A 13 -10.97 -16.06 19.28
N GLY A 14 -10.78 -14.76 19.03
CA GLY A 14 -10.26 -14.26 17.77
C GLY A 14 -8.85 -14.79 17.51
N ALA A 15 -8.70 -15.66 16.51
CA ALA A 15 -7.39 -16.10 16.05
C ALA A 15 -6.66 -14.92 15.41
N MET A 16 -5.63 -14.41 16.07
CA MET A 16 -4.65 -13.54 15.42
C MET A 16 -3.96 -14.32 14.30
N SER A 17 -3.94 -13.74 13.10
CA SER A 17 -3.31 -14.30 11.90
C SER A 17 -1.85 -14.71 12.15
N LYS A 18 -1.45 -15.90 11.67
CA LYS A 18 -0.07 -16.43 11.74
C LYS A 18 0.99 -15.46 11.21
N SER A 19 0.61 -14.56 10.30
CA SER A 19 1.50 -13.51 9.75
C SER A 19 1.83 -12.43 10.80
N ALA A 20 0.83 -11.98 11.58
CA ALA A 20 1.03 -10.98 12.62
C ALA A 20 1.96 -11.46 13.76
N ASN A 21 1.94 -12.76 14.07
CA ASN A 21 2.82 -13.35 15.09
C ASN A 21 4.29 -13.38 14.62
N LYS A 22 4.54 -13.60 13.32
CA LYS A 22 5.89 -13.59 12.73
C LYS A 22 6.49 -12.18 12.73
N ASP A 23 5.67 -11.17 12.42
CA ASP A 23 6.09 -9.76 12.45
C ASP A 23 6.35 -9.28 13.88
N ALA A 24 5.47 -9.62 14.82
CA ALA A 24 5.62 -9.28 16.23
C ALA A 24 6.88 -9.91 16.84
N SER A 25 7.20 -11.17 16.54
CA SER A 25 8.45 -11.79 17.00
C SER A 25 9.71 -11.14 16.39
N ARG A 26 9.61 -10.61 15.16
CA ARG A 26 10.71 -9.88 14.51
C ARG A 26 10.95 -8.51 15.15
N LEU A 27 9.90 -7.91 15.73
CA LEU A 27 9.93 -6.59 16.37
C LEU A 27 10.12 -6.62 17.90
N GLN A 28 9.71 -7.69 18.59
CA GLN A 28 9.95 -7.85 20.05
C GLN A 28 11.44 -7.93 20.42
N GLY A 29 12.32 -8.19 19.45
CA GLY A 29 13.77 -8.02 19.61
C GLY A 29 14.27 -6.57 19.48
N LEU A 30 13.40 -5.61 19.16
CA LEU A 30 13.77 -4.24 18.78
C LEU A 30 13.39 -3.18 19.83
N ASP A 31 12.48 -3.45 20.76
CA ASP A 31 11.87 -2.43 21.64
C ASP A 31 12.83 -1.74 22.63
N ALA A 32 14.02 -2.30 22.89
CA ALA A 32 15.08 -1.64 23.68
C ALA A 32 16.43 -1.54 22.95
N ALA A 33 16.55 -2.20 21.79
CA ALA A 33 17.78 -2.27 21.01
C ALA A 33 17.75 -1.33 19.79
N ALA A 34 16.58 -0.83 19.35
CA ALA A 34 16.38 -0.12 18.07
C ALA A 34 17.38 1.01 17.81
N HIS A 35 17.67 1.88 18.78
CA HIS A 35 18.64 2.97 18.56
C HIS A 35 20.10 2.52 18.45
N ARG A 36 20.51 1.42 19.12
CA ARG A 36 21.89 0.90 19.05
C ARG A 36 22.08 -0.10 17.91
N SER A 37 21.02 -0.82 17.53
CA SER A 37 21.06 -1.83 16.46
C SER A 37 20.80 -1.26 15.07
N PHE A 38 20.17 -0.09 14.94
CA PHE A 38 20.00 0.65 13.67
C PHE A 38 21.35 0.95 12.98
N ARG A 39 22.31 1.56 13.69
CA ARG A 39 23.67 1.81 13.14
C ARG A 39 24.38 0.52 12.75
N SER A 40 24.27 -0.51 13.58
CA SER A 40 24.93 -1.80 13.32
C SER A 40 24.30 -2.62 12.18
N TRP A 41 23.03 -2.34 11.82
CA TRP A 41 22.35 -2.99 10.69
C TRP A 41 22.65 -2.25 9.38
N SER A 42 22.66 -0.91 9.38
CA SER A 42 23.08 -0.11 8.21
C SER A 42 24.53 -0.37 7.80
N GLU A 43 25.42 -0.66 8.76
CA GLU A 43 26.85 -0.90 8.54
C GLU A 43 27.19 -2.35 8.10
N ARG A 44 26.28 -3.31 8.26
CA ARG A 44 26.49 -4.75 7.96
C ARG A 44 25.63 -5.23 6.79
N ARG A 45 25.27 -4.33 5.89
CA ARG A 45 24.40 -4.62 4.75
C ARG A 45 25.22 -5.35 3.67
N GLU A 46 25.07 -6.67 3.59
CA GLU A 46 25.27 -7.39 2.33
C GLU A 46 24.36 -6.74 1.27
N PRO A 47 24.79 -6.56 0.01
CA PRO A 47 23.96 -5.96 -1.03
C PRO A 47 22.66 -6.77 -1.13
N MET A 48 21.55 -6.15 -0.70
CA MET A 48 20.24 -6.77 -0.80
C MET A 48 19.98 -7.13 -2.25
N ALA A 49 19.49 -8.35 -2.48
CA ALA A 49 19.18 -8.88 -3.81
C ALA A 49 18.49 -7.82 -4.66
N SER A 50 18.96 -7.63 -5.90
CA SER A 50 18.29 -6.80 -6.90
C SER A 50 16.89 -7.39 -7.14
N PHE A 51 15.86 -6.80 -6.54
CA PHE A 51 14.48 -7.19 -6.82
C PHE A 51 14.08 -6.64 -8.18
N ASP A 52 13.50 -7.49 -9.04
CA ASP A 52 12.88 -7.03 -10.27
C ASP A 52 11.60 -6.27 -9.93
N LEU A 53 11.54 -5.02 -10.40
CA LEU A 53 10.36 -4.17 -10.25
C LEU A 53 9.24 -4.66 -11.17
N ASP A 54 9.58 -5.22 -12.33
CA ASP A 54 8.58 -5.68 -13.27
C ASP A 54 7.96 -7.01 -12.82
N GLU A 55 6.67 -7.15 -13.04
CA GLU A 55 5.89 -8.33 -12.68
C GLU A 55 4.68 -8.46 -13.60
N PRO A 56 4.17 -9.68 -13.87
CA PRO A 56 2.95 -9.84 -14.65
C PRO A 56 1.78 -9.08 -14.04
N ILE A 57 0.93 -8.51 -14.88
CA ILE A 57 -0.27 -7.81 -14.46
C ILE A 57 -1.55 -8.54 -14.89
N THR A 58 -2.54 -8.51 -14.02
CA THR A 58 -3.89 -8.98 -14.32
C THR A 58 -4.89 -8.04 -13.66
N LEU A 59 -5.93 -7.67 -14.41
CA LEU A 59 -7.04 -6.90 -13.86
C LEU A 59 -8.13 -7.84 -13.41
N LEU A 60 -8.74 -7.51 -12.27
CA LEU A 60 -9.89 -8.19 -11.73
C LEU A 60 -11.02 -7.20 -11.52
N ALA A 61 -12.23 -7.74 -11.49
CA ALA A 61 -13.40 -7.00 -11.05
C ALA A 61 -13.16 -6.41 -9.65
N ALA A 62 -13.72 -5.23 -9.40
CA ALA A 62 -13.60 -4.56 -8.11
C ALA A 62 -14.00 -5.47 -6.93
N ASP A 63 -13.13 -5.58 -5.93
CA ASP A 63 -13.40 -6.36 -4.72
C ASP A 63 -13.85 -5.43 -3.57
N PRO A 64 -15.07 -5.59 -3.03
CA PRO A 64 -15.57 -4.75 -1.94
C PRO A 64 -14.76 -4.88 -0.64
N ARG A 65 -13.86 -5.86 -0.53
CA ARG A 65 -12.99 -6.07 0.64
C ARG A 65 -11.71 -5.23 0.61
N TRP A 66 -11.37 -4.59 -0.52
CA TRP A 66 -10.13 -3.80 -0.61
C TRP A 66 -10.02 -2.68 0.44
N PRO A 67 -11.07 -1.90 0.77
CA PRO A 67 -11.00 -0.93 1.84
C PRO A 67 -10.68 -1.55 3.20
N ALA A 68 -11.24 -2.72 3.50
CA ALA A 68 -10.95 -3.43 4.76
C ALA A 68 -9.49 -3.90 4.81
N ARG A 69 -8.96 -4.46 3.71
CA ARG A 69 -7.54 -4.85 3.61
C ARG A 69 -6.60 -3.66 3.80
N PHE A 70 -6.94 -2.50 3.25
CA PHE A 70 -6.19 -1.28 3.53
C PHE A 70 -6.22 -0.93 5.02
N GLN A 71 -7.39 -0.96 5.67
CA GLN A 71 -7.49 -0.62 7.09
C GLN A 71 -6.69 -1.59 7.96
N GLU A 72 -6.71 -2.88 7.65
CA GLU A 72 -5.93 -3.90 8.34
C GLU A 72 -4.42 -3.62 8.25
N GLU A 73 -3.90 -3.36 7.05
CA GLU A 73 -2.48 -3.06 6.87
C GLU A 73 -2.10 -1.69 7.45
N ALA A 74 -2.92 -0.66 7.28
CA ALA A 74 -2.67 0.66 7.87
C ALA A 74 -2.66 0.58 9.41
N ALA A 75 -3.56 -0.20 10.01
CA ALA A 75 -3.55 -0.45 11.46
C ALA A 75 -2.33 -1.27 11.88
N ARG A 76 -1.88 -2.24 11.06
CA ARG A 76 -0.64 -2.98 11.30
C ARG A 76 0.56 -2.03 11.30
N LEU A 77 0.72 -1.21 10.26
CA LEU A 77 1.83 -0.26 10.15
C LEU A 77 1.83 0.76 11.30
N ARG A 78 0.68 1.34 11.68
CA ARG A 78 0.60 2.27 12.82
C ARG A 78 1.03 1.65 14.15
N ARG A 79 0.85 0.35 14.34
CA ARG A 79 1.29 -0.34 15.57
C ARG A 79 2.79 -0.66 15.58
N LEU A 80 3.38 -0.86 14.41
CA LEU A 80 4.74 -1.40 14.29
C LEU A 80 5.78 -0.32 13.94
N LEU A 81 5.35 0.80 13.36
CA LEU A 81 6.22 1.93 13.09
C LEU A 81 6.44 2.77 14.36
N PRO A 82 7.64 3.33 14.56
CA PRO A 82 7.92 4.22 15.69
C PRO A 82 6.92 5.38 15.78
N SER A 83 6.39 5.61 16.98
CA SER A 83 5.38 6.65 17.23
C SER A 83 5.91 8.06 17.00
N ASP A 84 7.21 8.28 17.16
CA ASP A 84 7.87 9.58 16.98
C ASP A 84 8.07 9.95 15.50
N LEU A 85 7.98 8.99 14.58
CA LEU A 85 7.90 9.27 13.13
C LEU A 85 6.51 9.79 12.75
N ALA A 86 5.48 9.43 13.52
CA ALA A 86 4.07 9.83 13.34
C ALA A 86 3.59 9.90 11.87
N PRO A 87 3.76 8.82 11.08
CA PRO A 87 3.44 8.87 9.66
C PRO A 87 1.94 8.94 9.40
N GLU A 88 1.56 9.74 8.40
CA GLU A 88 0.19 9.77 7.89
C GLU A 88 0.01 8.71 6.80
N ILE A 89 -1.01 7.86 6.92
CA ILE A 89 -1.22 6.72 6.03
C ILE A 89 -2.56 6.84 5.33
N GLN A 90 -2.53 6.87 3.99
CA GLN A 90 -3.71 7.03 3.14
C GLN A 90 -3.84 5.88 2.14
N HIS A 91 -5.09 5.46 1.88
CA HIS A 91 -5.40 4.57 0.77
C HIS A 91 -5.45 5.38 -0.51
N ILE A 92 -4.66 4.98 -1.51
CA ILE A 92 -4.62 5.60 -2.84
C ILE A 92 -4.75 4.55 -3.93
N GLY A 93 -4.59 4.96 -5.19
CA GLY A 93 -4.69 4.07 -6.33
C GLY A 93 -6.13 3.64 -6.64
N SER A 94 -6.27 2.72 -7.60
CA SER A 94 -7.59 2.28 -8.06
C SER A 94 -8.36 1.51 -6.98
N THR A 95 -7.68 0.74 -6.13
CA THR A 95 -8.35 -0.06 -5.09
C THR A 95 -8.96 0.80 -3.97
N ALA A 96 -8.61 2.08 -3.92
CA ALA A 96 -9.25 3.07 -3.05
C ALA A 96 -10.59 3.58 -3.61
N VAL A 97 -10.92 3.32 -4.88
CA VAL A 97 -12.16 3.77 -5.52
C VAL A 97 -13.16 2.60 -5.55
N PRO A 98 -14.29 2.67 -4.82
CA PRO A 98 -15.27 1.60 -4.81
C PRO A 98 -15.81 1.28 -6.21
N GLY A 99 -15.89 -0.01 -6.56
CA GLY A 99 -16.42 -0.45 -7.85
C GLY A 99 -15.47 -0.30 -9.04
N LEU A 100 -14.22 0.13 -8.83
CA LEU A 100 -13.25 0.32 -9.91
C LEU A 100 -12.34 -0.91 -10.09
N ASP A 101 -12.52 -1.62 -11.20
CA ASP A 101 -11.67 -2.77 -11.58
C ASP A 101 -10.17 -2.43 -11.53
N SER A 102 -9.34 -3.35 -11.04
CA SER A 102 -7.92 -3.08 -10.91
C SER A 102 -7.07 -4.33 -10.78
N LYS A 103 -5.75 -4.14 -10.80
CA LYS A 103 -4.84 -5.14 -10.25
C LYS A 103 -5.13 -5.31 -8.75
N PRO A 104 -5.13 -6.53 -8.20
CA PRO A 104 -5.50 -6.79 -6.81
C PRO A 104 -4.39 -6.44 -5.82
N VAL A 105 -3.90 -5.19 -5.89
CA VAL A 105 -2.82 -4.66 -5.05
C VAL A 105 -3.32 -3.40 -4.34
N ILE A 106 -3.16 -3.37 -3.03
CA ILE A 106 -3.52 -2.21 -2.22
C ILE A 106 -2.37 -1.20 -2.27
N ASP A 107 -2.62 0.00 -2.78
CA ASP A 107 -1.64 1.07 -2.80
C ASP A 107 -1.83 1.97 -1.55
N LEU A 108 -0.80 2.05 -0.72
CA LEU A 108 -0.74 2.95 0.42
C LEU A 108 0.20 4.11 0.12
N MET A 109 -0.15 5.27 0.64
CA MET A 109 0.69 6.45 0.66
C MET A 109 1.04 6.78 2.10
N VAL A 110 2.34 6.84 2.40
CA VAL A 110 2.89 7.12 3.72
C VAL A 110 3.56 8.48 3.67
N GLY A 111 3.00 9.45 4.38
CA GLY A 111 3.45 10.83 4.42
C GLY A 111 4.24 11.09 5.69
N LEU A 112 5.43 11.65 5.53
CA LEU A 112 6.23 12.16 6.65
C LEU A 112 6.34 13.67 6.61
N GLY A 113 6.10 14.30 7.77
CA GLY A 113 6.29 15.74 7.95
C GLY A 113 7.76 16.18 7.89
N GLU A 114 8.68 15.27 8.21
CA GLU A 114 10.13 15.51 8.18
C GLU A 114 10.80 14.66 7.08
N PRO A 115 11.08 15.22 5.89
CA PRO A 115 11.67 14.48 4.78
C PRO A 115 13.03 13.83 5.10
N ALA A 116 13.81 14.41 6.03
CA ALA A 116 15.10 13.87 6.45
C ALA A 116 14.98 12.46 7.08
N ARG A 117 13.80 12.09 7.58
CA ARG A 117 13.52 10.79 8.21
C ARG A 117 12.91 9.76 7.26
N ILE A 118 12.80 10.05 5.96
CA ILE A 118 12.31 9.09 4.95
C ILE A 118 13.18 7.82 4.92
N ALA A 119 14.50 7.96 4.99
CA ALA A 119 15.39 6.79 5.01
C ALA A 119 15.14 5.90 6.25
N GLU A 120 14.81 6.51 7.39
CA GLU A 120 14.50 5.80 8.63
C GLU A 120 13.22 4.97 8.51
N ILE A 121 12.12 5.56 8.04
CA ILE A 121 10.86 4.82 7.87
C ILE A 121 10.97 3.72 6.81
N VAL A 122 11.75 3.96 5.74
CA VAL A 122 12.01 2.94 4.70
C VAL A 122 12.71 1.74 5.31
N ALA A 123 13.72 1.95 6.17
CA ALA A 123 14.42 0.86 6.86
C ALA A 123 13.48 0.06 7.78
N TYR A 124 12.56 0.72 8.50
CA TYR A 124 11.54 0.01 9.28
C TYR A 124 10.62 -0.82 8.38
N LEU A 125 10.14 -0.27 7.26
CA LEU A 125 9.31 -1.00 6.30
C LEU A 125 10.05 -2.21 5.71
N GLU A 126 11.35 -2.08 5.40
CA GLU A 126 12.18 -3.21 4.96
C GLU A 126 12.19 -4.36 6.00
N GLN A 127 12.31 -4.03 7.29
CA GLN A 127 12.24 -5.03 8.37
C GLN A 127 10.87 -5.69 8.48
N LEU A 128 9.80 -4.96 8.13
CA LEU A 128 8.42 -5.47 8.05
C LEU A 128 8.14 -6.29 6.78
N GLY A 129 9.16 -6.59 5.98
CA GLY A 129 9.07 -7.44 4.80
C GLY A 129 8.70 -6.71 3.51
N TYR A 130 8.89 -5.40 3.46
CA TYR A 130 8.76 -4.65 2.21
C TYR A 130 10.10 -4.61 1.45
N GLU A 131 10.04 -4.85 0.15
CA GLU A 131 11.13 -4.65 -0.79
C GLU A 131 11.18 -3.17 -1.18
N SER A 132 12.33 -2.52 -1.04
CA SER A 132 12.52 -1.11 -1.42
C SER A 132 13.16 -1.00 -2.80
N PHE A 133 12.62 -0.10 -3.64
CA PHE A 133 13.12 0.18 -5.00
C PHE A 133 13.70 1.59 -5.13
N GLY A 134 13.98 2.25 -3.99
CA GLY A 134 14.38 3.65 -3.99
C GLY A 134 13.28 4.53 -4.60
N GLU A 135 13.69 5.58 -5.32
CA GLU A 135 12.75 6.46 -6.01
C GLU A 135 12.09 5.83 -7.25
N ALA A 136 12.69 4.78 -7.80
CA ALA A 136 12.21 4.06 -8.99
C ALA A 136 11.78 5.02 -10.13
N GLY A 137 12.66 5.96 -10.47
CA GLY A 137 12.46 6.94 -11.56
C GLY A 137 11.50 8.09 -11.25
N VAL A 138 10.98 8.21 -10.01
CA VAL A 138 10.06 9.29 -9.62
C VAL A 138 10.64 10.06 -8.43
N PRO A 139 11.20 11.26 -8.66
CA PRO A 139 11.81 12.07 -7.60
C PRO A 139 10.87 12.32 -6.42
N GLY A 140 11.40 12.16 -5.21
CA GLY A 140 10.67 12.38 -3.96
C GLY A 140 9.62 11.32 -3.63
N ARG A 141 9.65 10.15 -4.28
CA ARG A 141 8.74 9.02 -4.00
C ARG A 141 9.50 7.71 -3.84
N TRP A 142 9.77 7.33 -2.59
CA TRP A 142 10.28 6.00 -2.29
C TRP A 142 9.21 4.94 -2.52
N ALA A 143 9.48 4.02 -3.44
CA ALA A 143 8.60 2.92 -3.79
C ALA A 143 8.99 1.66 -3.02
N LEU A 144 8.02 1.04 -2.36
CA LEU A 144 8.18 -0.25 -1.71
C LEU A 144 7.05 -1.21 -2.08
N ARG A 145 7.35 -2.51 -2.04
CA ARG A 145 6.44 -3.59 -2.41
C ARG A 145 6.44 -4.68 -1.35
N ARG A 146 5.27 -5.25 -1.07
CA ARG A 146 5.16 -6.53 -0.36
C ARG A 146 4.22 -7.45 -1.12
N ARG A 147 4.66 -8.67 -1.41
CA ARG A 147 3.87 -9.73 -2.03
C ARG A 147 3.81 -10.91 -1.06
N ASP A 148 2.74 -11.01 -0.28
CA ASP A 148 2.60 -12.00 0.80
C ASP A 148 1.30 -12.80 0.63
N GLY A 149 1.43 -13.97 -0.01
CA GLY A 149 0.28 -14.83 -0.31
C GLY A 149 -0.76 -14.10 -1.16
N SER A 150 -1.99 -13.99 -0.66
CA SER A 150 -3.10 -13.30 -1.34
C SER A 150 -3.19 -11.79 -1.04
N GLN A 151 -2.25 -11.26 -0.25
CA GLN A 151 -2.23 -9.86 0.17
C GLN A 151 -1.01 -9.17 -0.45
N HIS A 152 -1.30 -8.24 -1.35
CA HIS A 152 -0.28 -7.49 -2.07
C HIS A 152 -0.42 -6.00 -1.75
N TYR A 153 0.71 -5.39 -1.39
CA TYR A 153 0.79 -4.00 -0.99
C TYR A 153 1.87 -3.28 -1.79
N ASN A 154 1.59 -2.05 -2.21
CA ASN A 154 2.61 -1.09 -2.60
C ASN A 154 2.57 0.06 -1.60
N ILE A 155 3.74 0.61 -1.26
CA ILE A 155 3.85 1.81 -0.44
C ILE A 155 4.61 2.86 -1.24
N ALA A 156 4.03 4.06 -1.33
CA ALA A 156 4.74 5.26 -1.70
C ALA A 156 5.04 6.08 -0.44
N VAL A 157 6.32 6.15 -0.05
CA VAL A 157 6.77 7.07 1.01
C VAL A 157 7.11 8.41 0.37
N ILE A 158 6.45 9.47 0.82
CA ILE A 158 6.56 10.83 0.26
C ILE A 158 6.51 11.88 1.37
N ALA A 159 6.85 13.13 1.02
CA ALA A 159 6.61 14.27 1.90
C ALA A 159 5.11 14.46 2.18
N PHE A 160 4.74 14.53 3.45
CA PHE A 160 3.37 14.81 3.88
C PHE A 160 2.94 16.19 3.39
N ASP A 161 1.69 16.27 2.91
CA ASP A 161 1.10 17.48 2.35
C ASP A 161 1.89 18.12 1.18
N GLY A 162 2.84 17.40 0.58
CA GLY A 162 3.51 17.84 -0.64
C GLY A 162 2.59 17.78 -1.87
N GLU A 163 3.06 18.28 -3.01
CA GLU A 163 2.31 18.26 -4.27
C GLU A 163 1.79 16.85 -4.62
N ARG A 164 2.68 15.85 -4.58
CA ARG A 164 2.34 14.46 -4.90
C ARG A 164 1.34 13.87 -3.90
N TRP A 165 1.43 14.25 -2.62
CA TRP A 165 0.46 13.85 -1.60
C TRP A 165 -0.93 14.36 -1.95
N ARG A 166 -1.06 15.67 -2.15
CA ARG A 166 -2.33 16.32 -2.48
C ARG A 166 -2.90 15.80 -3.80
N LEU A 167 -2.06 15.61 -4.82
CA LEU A 167 -2.51 15.12 -6.13
C LEU A 167 -3.08 13.70 -6.06
N ASN A 168 -2.41 12.78 -5.36
CA ASN A 168 -2.94 11.41 -5.21
C ASN A 168 -4.29 11.39 -4.48
N LEU A 169 -4.46 12.23 -3.46
CA LEU A 169 -5.74 12.38 -2.76
C LEU A 169 -6.81 13.01 -3.66
N ALA A 170 -6.45 14.04 -4.44
CA ALA A 170 -7.35 14.67 -5.39
C ALA A 170 -7.84 13.69 -6.45
N ILE A 171 -6.95 12.89 -7.06
CA ILE A 171 -7.31 11.86 -8.04
C ILE A 171 -8.27 10.83 -7.43
N ARG A 172 -7.93 10.30 -6.24
CA ARG A 172 -8.78 9.33 -5.53
C ARG A 172 -10.17 9.90 -5.29
N ASP A 173 -10.23 11.10 -4.75
CA ASP A 173 -11.47 11.72 -4.32
C ASP A 173 -12.34 12.15 -5.51
N PHE A 174 -11.71 12.64 -6.59
CA PHE A 174 -12.37 12.92 -7.86
C PHE A 174 -12.99 11.66 -8.46
N LEU A 175 -12.24 10.56 -8.55
CA LEU A 175 -12.75 9.29 -9.09
C LEU A 175 -13.87 8.70 -8.23
N ARG A 176 -13.82 8.89 -6.90
CA ARG A 176 -14.92 8.49 -6.00
C ARG A 176 -16.19 9.31 -6.22
N ALA A 177 -16.06 10.59 -6.54
CA ALA A 177 -17.19 11.49 -6.75
C ALA A 177 -17.73 11.46 -8.19
N ASN A 178 -16.95 10.97 -9.15
CA ASN A 178 -17.27 11.01 -10.57
C ASN A 178 -17.30 9.59 -11.17
N ALA A 179 -18.49 8.99 -11.18
CA ALA A 179 -18.71 7.64 -11.72
C ALA A 179 -18.37 7.52 -13.22
N GLU A 180 -18.56 8.60 -13.99
CA GLU A 180 -18.21 8.60 -15.41
C GLU A 180 -16.70 8.56 -15.62
N ALA A 181 -15.95 9.40 -14.90
CA ALA A 181 -14.49 9.38 -14.93
C ALA A 181 -13.93 8.02 -14.48
N ALA A 182 -14.51 7.43 -13.42
CA ALA A 182 -14.13 6.10 -12.96
C ALA A 182 -14.37 5.01 -14.04
N ARG A 183 -15.51 5.04 -14.73
CA ARG A 183 -15.79 4.12 -15.86
C ARG A 183 -14.81 4.31 -17.01
N THR A 184 -14.56 5.55 -17.42
CA THR A 184 -13.59 5.87 -18.48
C THR A 184 -12.20 5.35 -18.13
N TYR A 185 -11.79 5.54 -16.88
CA TYR A 185 -10.52 5.02 -16.39
C TYR A 185 -10.47 3.48 -16.37
N ALA A 186 -11.56 2.81 -15.95
CA ALA A 186 -11.67 1.35 -15.98
C ALA A 186 -11.50 0.80 -17.40
N LEU A 187 -12.25 1.37 -18.36
CA LEU A 187 -12.20 0.97 -19.77
C LEU A 187 -10.80 1.18 -20.38
N ALA A 188 -10.13 2.29 -20.04
CA ALA A 188 -8.76 2.53 -20.50
C ALA A 188 -7.80 1.45 -19.98
N LYS A 189 -7.91 1.03 -18.72
CA LYS A 189 -7.06 -0.03 -18.15
C LYS A 189 -7.27 -1.37 -18.84
N TRP A 190 -8.52 -1.74 -19.09
CA TRP A 190 -8.84 -2.97 -19.84
C TRP A 190 -8.26 -2.92 -21.26
N ARG A 191 -8.47 -1.82 -21.99
CA ARG A 191 -7.88 -1.65 -23.34
C ARG A 191 -6.36 -1.77 -23.37
N ILE A 192 -5.68 -1.28 -22.34
CA ILE A 192 -4.22 -1.37 -22.22
C ILE A 192 -3.79 -2.84 -22.09
N VAL A 193 -4.44 -3.60 -21.19
CA VAL A 193 -4.11 -5.02 -20.98
C VAL A 193 -4.51 -5.86 -22.20
N ASP A 194 -5.69 -5.63 -22.78
CA ASP A 194 -6.15 -6.28 -23.99
C ASP A 194 -5.26 -5.96 -25.21
N GLY A 195 -4.59 -4.80 -25.17
CA GLY A 195 -3.60 -4.37 -26.16
C GLY A 195 -2.21 -4.99 -25.99
N GLY A 196 -2.01 -5.87 -25.00
CA GLY A 196 -0.78 -6.63 -24.79
C GLY A 196 0.21 -6.04 -23.78
N ALA A 197 -0.18 -5.03 -22.99
CA ALA A 197 0.64 -4.57 -21.88
C ALA A 197 0.40 -5.46 -20.64
N ASP A 198 1.09 -6.60 -20.62
CA ASP A 198 0.92 -7.68 -19.63
C ASP A 198 1.96 -7.66 -18.49
N THR A 199 2.88 -6.68 -18.49
CA THR A 199 3.80 -6.42 -17.37
C THR A 199 3.49 -5.12 -16.64
N LEU A 200 3.92 -5.00 -15.38
CA LEU A 200 3.69 -3.83 -14.53
C LEU A 200 4.25 -2.56 -15.15
N LEU A 201 5.47 -2.60 -15.68
CA LEU A 201 6.13 -1.43 -16.28
C LEU A 201 5.41 -1.00 -17.56
N ALA A 202 5.17 -1.93 -18.49
CA ALA A 202 4.46 -1.64 -19.73
C ALA A 202 3.05 -1.08 -19.48
N TYR A 203 2.32 -1.66 -18.52
CA TYR A 203 1.01 -1.18 -18.10
C TYR A 203 1.07 0.19 -17.40
N SER A 204 2.10 0.44 -16.58
CA SER A 204 2.28 1.73 -15.92
C SER A 204 2.52 2.84 -16.94
N ASP A 205 3.39 2.60 -17.91
CA ASP A 205 3.73 3.55 -18.97
C ASP A 205 2.52 3.85 -19.85
N ALA A 206 1.80 2.81 -20.30
CA ALA A 206 0.61 2.97 -21.14
C ALA A 206 -0.54 3.72 -20.43
N LYS A 207 -0.62 3.64 -19.09
CA LYS A 207 -1.63 4.36 -18.30
C LYS A 207 -1.33 5.85 -18.11
N GLN A 208 -0.11 6.29 -18.38
CA GLN A 208 0.33 7.63 -18.01
C GLN A 208 -0.61 8.71 -18.58
N ALA A 209 -0.98 8.60 -19.86
CA ALA A 209 -1.86 9.57 -20.53
C ALA A 209 -3.26 9.69 -19.89
N ILE A 210 -3.89 8.57 -19.50
CA ILE A 210 -5.21 8.61 -18.84
C ILE A 210 -5.10 9.13 -17.41
N ILE A 211 -4.02 8.80 -16.69
CA ILE A 211 -3.75 9.33 -15.36
C ILE A 211 -3.54 10.84 -15.41
N GLU A 212 -2.80 11.36 -16.39
CA GLU A 212 -2.59 12.81 -16.57
C GLU A 212 -3.91 13.54 -16.84
N THR A 213 -4.77 12.96 -17.68
CA THR A 213 -6.11 13.51 -17.95
C THR A 213 -6.95 13.58 -16.66
N ILE A 214 -6.98 12.50 -15.89
CA ILE A 214 -7.71 12.43 -14.61
C ILE A 214 -7.11 13.40 -13.59
N ALA A 215 -5.78 13.49 -13.54
CA ALA A 215 -5.06 14.39 -12.64
C ALA A 215 -5.42 15.85 -12.92
N GLU A 216 -5.49 16.25 -14.20
CA GLU A 216 -5.89 17.60 -14.57
C GLU A 216 -7.33 17.90 -14.15
N GLN A 217 -8.27 16.98 -14.44
CA GLN A 217 -9.65 17.13 -13.98
C GLN A 217 -9.77 17.20 -12.45
N ALA A 218 -8.99 16.38 -11.75
CA ALA A 218 -8.98 16.34 -10.29
C ALA A 218 -8.44 17.63 -9.66
N ARG A 219 -7.49 18.34 -10.30
CA ARG A 219 -6.99 19.64 -9.82
C ARG A 219 -8.05 20.73 -9.82
N HIS A 220 -8.98 20.67 -10.79
CA HIS A 220 -10.08 21.63 -10.91
C HIS A 220 -11.34 21.20 -10.16
N PHE A 221 -11.38 19.97 -9.66
CA PHE A 221 -12.49 19.44 -8.90
C PHE A 221 -12.52 20.02 -7.49
N LYS A 222 -13.52 20.87 -7.21
CA LYS A 222 -13.85 21.31 -5.86
C LYS A 222 -14.97 20.43 -5.33
N LYS A 223 -14.75 19.82 -4.16
CA LYS A 223 -15.78 19.10 -3.43
C LYS A 223 -16.87 20.04 -2.92
#